data_AF-A0A699T114-F1
#
_entry.id   AF-A0A699T114-F1
#
_cell.length_a   1.000
_cell.length_b   1.000
_cell.length_c   1.000
_cell.angle_alpha   90.00
_cell.angle_beta   90.00
_cell.angle_gamma   90.00
#
_symmetry.space_group_name_H-M   'P 1'
#
loop_
_entity.id
_entity.type
_entity.pdbx_description
1 polymer ?
#
loop_
_entity_poly.entity_id
_entity_poly.type
_entity_poly.pdbx_seq_one_letter_code
_entity_poly.pdbx_strand_id
1 'polypeptide(L)'
;IDDDVKERAKAIAEEWKPKLNDINVDGSNGNSLEAHAFLQLVATFGIDSGLVQDDLLKLIPMVCRRRQTADLCRFLGLSEKMPGVINVLANSGRHIDAVNLAISFELSEQFSPVSLLNSY
;
A
#
# COMPACT_ATOMS: atom_id res chain seq x y z
N ILE A 1 4.85 -3.72 -23.40
CA ILE A 1 5.21 -4.99 -22.75
C ILE A 1 4.63 -6.07 -23.61
N ASP A 2 5.41 -7.10 -23.93
CA ASP A 2 4.94 -8.23 -24.73
C ASP A 2 3.87 -9.04 -23.96
N ASP A 3 2.86 -9.54 -24.65
CA ASP A 3 1.73 -10.23 -24.00
C ASP A 3 2.19 -11.49 -23.24
N ASP A 4 3.19 -12.20 -23.75
CA ASP A 4 3.75 -13.38 -23.07
C ASP A 4 4.49 -13.00 -21.78
N VAL A 5 5.12 -11.83 -21.76
CA VAL A 5 5.75 -11.29 -20.54
C VAL A 5 4.69 -10.87 -19.51
N LYS A 6 3.56 -10.31 -19.97
CA LYS A 6 2.46 -9.91 -19.09
C LYS A 6 1.76 -11.12 -18.47
N GLU A 7 1.51 -12.18 -19.24
CA GLU A 7 0.93 -13.43 -18.73
C GLU A 7 1.87 -14.12 -17.73
N ARG A 8 3.19 -14.13 -17.98
CA ARG A 8 4.17 -14.62 -17.01
C ARG A 8 4.17 -13.82 -15.71
N ALA A 9 4.14 -12.48 -15.78
CA ALA A 9 4.07 -11.62 -14.61
C ALA A 9 2.79 -11.85 -13.78
N LYS A 10 1.67 -12.09 -14.46
CA LYS A 10 0.39 -12.43 -13.84
C LYS A 10 0.44 -13.78 -13.12
N ALA A 11 1.02 -14.82 -13.73
CA ALA A 11 1.19 -16.12 -13.08
C ALA A 11 2.02 -16.01 -11.79
N ILE A 12 3.09 -15.20 -11.82
CA ILE A 12 3.93 -14.92 -10.64
C ILE A 12 3.10 -14.20 -9.56
N ALA A 13 2.29 -13.20 -9.94
CA ALA A 13 1.44 -12.48 -9.00
C ALA A 13 0.42 -13.40 -8.29
N GLU A 14 -0.22 -14.32 -9.02
CA GLU A 14 -1.14 -15.30 -8.42
C GLU A 14 -0.44 -16.26 -7.46
N GLU A 15 0.80 -16.67 -7.76
CA GLU A 15 1.58 -17.53 -6.85
C GLU A 15 2.00 -16.79 -5.56
N TRP A 16 2.19 -15.48 -5.63
CA TRP A 16 2.59 -14.66 -4.50
C TRP A 16 1.43 -14.28 -3.58
N LYS A 17 0.20 -14.12 -4.12
CA LYS A 17 -1.00 -13.79 -3.33
C LYS A 17 -1.14 -14.55 -2.00
N PRO A 18 -1.08 -15.89 -1.95
CA PRO A 18 -1.24 -16.61 -0.68
C PRO A 18 -0.12 -16.29 0.32
N LYS A 19 1.11 -16.06 -0.16
CA LYS A 19 2.28 -15.73 0.68
C LYS A 19 2.16 -14.35 1.34
N LEU A 20 1.35 -13.45 0.77
CA LEU A 20 1.09 -12.12 1.34
C LEU A 20 0.19 -12.16 2.57
N ASN A 21 -0.70 -13.17 2.67
CA ASN A 21 -1.57 -13.33 3.85
C ASN A 21 -0.78 -13.75 5.10
N ASP A 22 0.38 -14.38 4.91
CA ASP A 22 1.27 -14.78 6.01
C ASP A 22 2.17 -13.61 6.48
N ILE A 23 2.16 -12.48 5.78
CA ILE A 23 2.94 -11.30 6.18
C ILE A 23 2.24 -10.62 7.36
N ASN A 24 2.87 -10.71 8.54
CA ASN A 24 2.41 -10.00 9.72
C ASN A 24 2.56 -8.48 9.53
N VAL A 25 1.42 -7.78 9.44
CA VAL A 25 1.36 -6.31 9.33
C VAL A 25 2.12 -5.63 10.49
N ASP A 26 1.94 -6.13 11.71
CA ASP A 26 2.57 -5.57 12.91
C ASP A 26 4.07 -5.88 12.99
N GLY A 27 4.49 -7.02 12.42
CA GLY A 27 5.89 -7.42 12.33
C GLY A 27 6.68 -6.67 11.26
N SER A 28 6.01 -6.14 10.24
CA SER A 28 6.65 -5.48 9.09
C SER A 28 7.23 -4.09 9.39
N ASN A 29 6.84 -3.47 10.52
CA ASN A 29 7.18 -2.09 10.89
C ASN A 29 6.95 -1.06 9.76
N GLY A 30 5.97 -1.34 8.87
CA GLY A 30 5.65 -0.49 7.73
C GLY A 30 6.70 -0.45 6.61
N ASN A 31 7.63 -1.40 6.57
CA ASN A 31 8.75 -1.44 5.63
C ASN A 31 9.00 -2.78 4.90
N SER A 32 8.00 -3.68 4.83
CA SER A 32 8.12 -4.99 4.18
C SER A 32 8.63 -4.88 2.74
N LEU A 33 9.64 -5.67 2.41
CA LEU A 33 10.22 -5.73 1.07
C LEU A 33 9.34 -6.55 0.13
N GLU A 34 8.73 -7.61 0.65
CA GLU A 34 7.86 -8.54 -0.06
C GLU A 34 6.60 -7.82 -0.54
N ALA A 35 5.92 -7.10 0.35
CA ALA A 35 4.74 -6.31 0.01
C ALA A 35 5.07 -5.22 -1.02
N HIS A 36 6.23 -4.56 -0.88
CA HIS A 36 6.68 -3.54 -1.81
C HIS A 36 6.99 -4.14 -3.20
N ALA A 37 7.73 -5.26 -3.25
CA ALA A 37 8.07 -5.93 -4.49
C ALA A 37 6.81 -6.42 -5.23
N PHE A 38 5.81 -6.90 -4.49
CA PHE A 38 4.52 -7.28 -5.06
C PHE A 38 3.78 -6.09 -5.67
N LEU A 39 3.65 -4.98 -4.95
CA LEU A 39 3.03 -3.76 -5.47
C LEU A 39 3.76 -3.23 -6.72
N GLN A 40 5.10 -3.30 -6.72
CA GLN A 40 5.92 -2.91 -7.86
C GLN A 40 5.68 -3.84 -9.06
N LEU A 41 5.57 -5.16 -8.87
CA LEU A 41 5.27 -6.13 -9.93
C LEU A 41 3.92 -5.79 -10.59
N VAL A 42 2.87 -5.61 -9.78
CA VAL A 42 1.52 -5.29 -10.26
C VAL A 42 1.51 -3.97 -11.02
N ALA A 43 2.14 -2.92 -10.47
CA ALA A 43 2.20 -1.61 -11.09
C ALA A 43 3.00 -1.61 -12.41
N THR A 44 4.13 -2.32 -12.45
CA THR A 44 5.03 -2.33 -13.62
C THR A 44 4.39 -3.04 -14.81
N PHE A 45 3.70 -4.16 -14.58
CA PHE A 45 3.12 -4.97 -15.65
C PHE A 45 1.65 -4.65 -15.92
N GLY A 46 1.05 -3.70 -15.19
CA GLY A 46 -0.36 -3.34 -15.34
C GLY A 46 -1.26 -4.57 -15.20
N ILE A 47 -1.02 -5.34 -14.14
CA ILE A 47 -1.74 -6.59 -13.87
C ILE A 47 -3.13 -6.22 -13.35
N ASP A 48 -4.07 -6.09 -14.28
CA ASP A 48 -5.50 -5.80 -14.02
C ASP A 48 -6.30 -7.07 -13.63
N SER A 49 -5.67 -8.23 -13.68
CA SER A 49 -6.38 -9.50 -13.62
C SER A 49 -6.82 -9.87 -12.20
N GLY A 50 -7.99 -9.38 -11.79
CA GLY A 50 -8.72 -9.90 -10.63
C GLY A 50 -8.06 -9.64 -9.27
N LEU A 51 -7.02 -8.80 -9.22
CA LEU A 51 -6.54 -8.25 -7.96
C LEU A 51 -7.54 -7.22 -7.50
N VAL A 52 -8.35 -7.57 -6.50
CA VAL A 52 -9.27 -6.64 -5.88
C VAL A 52 -8.42 -5.50 -5.33
N GLN A 53 -8.73 -4.25 -5.69
CA GLN A 53 -8.04 -3.08 -5.15
C GLN A 53 -7.96 -3.13 -3.61
N ASP A 54 -8.97 -3.72 -2.98
CA ASP A 54 -9.06 -3.90 -1.53
C ASP A 54 -7.97 -4.86 -1.00
N ASP A 55 -7.49 -5.82 -1.78
CA ASP A 55 -6.36 -6.67 -1.41
C ASP A 55 -5.03 -5.92 -1.49
N LEU A 56 -4.86 -5.06 -2.50
CA LEU A 56 -3.69 -4.18 -2.59
C LEU A 56 -3.67 -3.17 -1.44
N LEU A 57 -4.84 -2.65 -1.03
CA LEU A 57 -4.96 -1.73 0.10
C LEU A 57 -4.51 -2.33 1.42
N LYS A 58 -4.73 -3.64 1.65
CA LYS A 58 -4.25 -4.35 2.85
C LYS A 58 -2.73 -4.39 2.97
N LEU A 59 -2.00 -4.25 1.85
CA LEU A 59 -0.54 -4.23 1.82
C LEU A 59 0.04 -2.85 2.14
N ILE A 60 -0.73 -1.77 1.94
CA ILE A 60 -0.24 -0.40 2.13
C ILE A 60 0.26 -0.13 3.56
N PRO A 61 -0.43 -0.57 4.62
CA PRO A 61 0.10 -0.50 5.99
C PRO A 61 1.49 -1.14 6.17
N MET A 62 1.85 -2.13 5.36
CA MET A 62 3.13 -2.84 5.44
C MET A 62 4.27 -2.10 4.71
N VAL A 63 3.95 -1.09 3.88
CA VAL A 63 4.93 -0.36 3.06
C VAL A 63 4.90 1.15 3.29
N CYS A 64 4.05 1.64 4.19
CA CYS A 64 3.77 3.07 4.38
C CYS A 64 4.99 3.94 4.72
N ARG A 65 6.10 3.37 5.23
CA ARG A 65 7.34 4.11 5.52
C ARG A 65 8.29 4.20 4.32
N ARG A 66 8.03 3.48 3.24
CA ARG A 66 8.84 3.58 2.02
C ARG A 66 8.42 4.79 1.21
N ARG A 67 9.42 5.57 0.79
CA ARG A 67 9.23 6.80 0.00
C ARG A 67 8.43 6.58 -1.29
N GLN A 68 8.57 5.42 -1.93
CA GLN A 68 7.92 5.10 -3.21
C GLN A 68 6.46 4.66 -3.08
N THR A 69 5.96 4.45 -1.85
CA THR A 69 4.61 3.92 -1.65
C THR A 69 3.53 4.83 -2.21
N ALA A 70 3.68 6.15 -2.06
CA ALA A 70 2.70 7.10 -2.59
C ALA A 70 2.61 7.04 -4.12
N ASP A 71 3.75 6.96 -4.81
CA ASP A 71 3.80 6.87 -6.26
C ASP A 71 3.20 5.55 -6.75
N LEU A 72 3.52 4.43 -6.08
CA LEU A 72 2.91 3.13 -6.39
C LEU A 72 1.39 3.15 -6.25
N CYS A 73 0.86 3.72 -5.17
CA CYS A 73 -0.59 3.85 -4.99
C CYS A 73 -1.24 4.71 -6.08
N ARG A 74 -0.57 5.76 -6.56
CA ARG A 74 -1.05 6.58 -7.68
C ARG A 74 -1.11 5.77 -8.97
N PHE A 75 -0.03 5.05 -9.30
CA PHE A 75 0.02 4.18 -10.49
C PHE A 75 -1.03 3.06 -10.45
N LEU A 76 -1.31 2.53 -9.27
CA LEU A 76 -2.31 1.47 -9.06
C LEU A 76 -3.75 1.98 -8.95
N GLY A 77 -3.99 3.30 -9.04
CA GLY A 77 -5.32 3.88 -8.91
C GLY A 77 -5.94 3.76 -7.51
N LEU A 78 -5.11 3.65 -6.47
CA LEU A 78 -5.54 3.48 -5.08
C LEU A 78 -5.76 4.81 -4.33
N SER A 79 -5.43 5.94 -4.96
CA SER A 79 -5.37 7.26 -4.31
C SER A 79 -6.69 7.67 -3.64
N GLU A 80 -7.83 7.41 -4.28
CA GLU A 80 -9.15 7.77 -3.73
C GLU A 80 -9.51 6.99 -2.45
N LYS A 81 -8.94 5.80 -2.27
CA LYS A 81 -9.18 4.94 -1.09
C LYS A 81 -8.17 5.17 0.04
N MET A 82 -7.16 6.00 -0.18
CA MET A 82 -6.12 6.30 0.82
C MET A 82 -6.62 6.92 2.12
N PRO A 83 -7.64 7.83 2.13
CA PRO A 83 -8.21 8.32 3.38
C PRO A 83 -8.66 7.19 4.31
N GLY A 84 -9.22 6.11 3.77
CA GLY A 84 -9.62 4.93 4.54
C GLY A 84 -8.44 4.23 5.20
N VAL A 85 -7.34 4.04 4.46
CA VAL A 85 -6.11 3.43 4.99
C VAL A 85 -5.48 4.28 6.08
N ILE A 86 -5.42 5.61 5.89
CA ILE A 86 -4.90 6.55 6.87
C ILE A 86 -5.71 6.49 8.17
N ASN A 87 -7.03 6.42 8.06
CA ASN A 87 -7.91 6.30 9.23
C ASN A 87 -7.69 4.98 9.98
N VAL A 88 -7.51 3.86 9.26
CA VAL A 88 -7.18 2.56 9.88
C VAL A 88 -5.87 2.65 10.66
N LEU A 89 -4.82 3.26 10.07
CA LEU A 89 -3.53 3.44 10.75
C LEU A 89 -3.62 4.35 11.97
N ALA A 90 -4.39 5.43 11.89
CA ALA A 90 -4.61 6.34 13.01
C ALA A 90 -5.31 5.63 14.18
N ASN A 91 -6.37 4.87 13.89
CA ASN A 91 -7.12 4.13 14.91
C ASN A 91 -6.36 2.92 15.48
N SER A 92 -5.36 2.40 14.77
CA SER A 92 -4.50 1.30 15.23
C SER A 92 -3.27 1.77 16.02
N GLY A 93 -3.19 3.04 16.42
CA GLY A 93 -2.06 3.58 17.17
C GLY A 93 -0.81 3.89 16.32
N ARG A 94 -0.90 3.76 14.99
CA ARG A 94 0.19 3.99 14.04
C ARG A 94 0.18 5.43 13.52
N HIS A 95 0.11 6.39 14.43
CA HIS A 95 -0.06 7.82 14.13
C HIS A 95 1.03 8.38 13.21
N ILE A 96 2.30 8.01 13.42
CA ILE A 96 3.41 8.45 12.56
C ILE A 96 3.24 7.98 11.11
N ASP A 97 2.77 6.75 10.93
CA ASP A 97 2.55 6.19 9.59
C ASP A 97 1.34 6.86 8.91
N ALA A 98 0.27 7.13 9.67
CA ALA A 98 -0.89 7.87 9.21
C ALA A 98 -0.51 9.30 8.75
N VAL A 99 0.30 10.02 9.54
CA VAL A 99 0.78 11.37 9.19
C VAL A 99 1.64 11.34 7.93
N ASN A 100 2.59 10.40 7.84
CA ASN A 100 3.46 10.29 6.67
C ASN A 100 2.67 10.05 5.38
N LEU A 101 1.66 9.18 5.43
CA LEU A 101 0.77 8.97 4.28
C LEU A 101 -0.09 10.20 4.01
N ALA A 102 -0.69 10.84 5.02
CA ALA A 102 -1.48 12.05 4.83
C ALA A 102 -0.68 13.15 4.11
N ILE A 103 0.57 13.38 4.52
CA ILE A 103 1.46 14.34 3.84
C ILE A 103 1.76 13.88 2.41
N SER A 104 2.09 12.61 2.22
CA SER A 104 2.49 12.07 0.91
C SER A 104 1.35 12.10 -0.13
N PHE A 105 0.10 12.06 0.32
CA PHE A 105 -1.11 12.18 -0.50
C PHE A 105 -1.74 13.58 -0.48
N GLU A 106 -1.10 14.56 0.15
CA GLU A 106 -1.61 15.94 0.28
C GLU A 106 -2.97 16.03 0.99
N LEU A 107 -3.27 15.08 1.87
CA LEU A 107 -4.51 14.98 2.66
C LEU A 107 -4.37 15.64 4.05
N SER A 108 -3.40 16.54 4.20
CA SER A 108 -3.05 17.22 5.45
C SER A 108 -4.21 18.03 6.06
N GLU A 109 -5.12 18.54 5.23
CA GLU A 109 -6.30 19.27 5.69
C GLU A 109 -7.34 18.35 6.34
N GLN A 110 -7.50 17.14 5.79
CA GLN A 110 -8.42 16.13 6.32
C GLN A 110 -7.82 15.41 7.55
N PHE A 111 -6.52 15.19 7.54
CA PHE A 111 -5.76 14.51 8.58
C PHE A 111 -4.68 15.44 9.12
N SER A 112 -5.10 16.46 9.88
CA SER A 112 -4.18 17.42 10.49
C SER A 112 -3.07 16.70 11.26
N PRO A 113 -1.79 16.88 10.89
CA PRO A 113 -0.67 16.26 11.57
C PRO A 113 -0.64 16.58 13.06
N VAL A 114 -1.06 17.79 13.43
CA VAL A 114 -1.14 18.23 14.83
C VAL A 114 -2.22 17.46 15.58
N SER A 115 -3.38 17.22 14.96
CA SER A 115 -4.46 16.43 15.56
C SER A 115 -4.08 14.96 15.71
N LEU A 116 -3.38 14.38 14.74
CA LEU A 116 -2.91 13.00 14.78
C LEU A 116 -1.77 12.77 15.79
N LEU A 117 -0.92 13.77 16.01
CA LEU A 117 0.19 13.68 16.98
C LEU A 117 -0.27 13.96 18.42
N ASN A 118 -1.33 14.76 18.62
CA ASN A 118 -1.91 15.00 19.95
C ASN A 118 -2.68 13.79 20.51
N SER A 119 -2.97 12.78 19.68
CA SER A 119 -3.57 11.51 20.11
C SER A 119 -2.55 10.40 20.42
N TYR A 120 -1.25 10.67 20.31
CA TYR A 120 -0.13 9.73 20.57
C TYR A 120 0.27 9.71 22.04
#